data_AF-A0A1F2RZK6-F1
#
_entry.id   AF-A0A1F2RZK6-F1
#
_cell.length_a   1.000
_cell.length_b   1.000
_cell.length_c   1.000
_cell.angle_alpha   90.00
_cell.angle_beta   90.00
_cell.angle_gamma   90.00
#
_symmetry.space_group_name_H-M   'P 1'
#
loop_
_entity.id
_entity.type
_entity.pdbx_description
1 polymer ?
#
loop_
_entity_poly.entity_id
_entity_poly.type
_entity_poly.pdbx_seq_one_letter_code
_entity_poly.pdbx_strand_id
1 'polypeptide(L)'
;MTDPVRGVRRLVFASVLLLVPALAVAQESKSAGAAAELVTLLDSRKLDSIAAKVRGDEYVGALYFPGSQLLVVKARYSVPERMDEQLAKQNYRDAYIDLNSASVPASKVLVSDLGANGLYARRRENQFDTADLGGRSYTFDGDWGKAKLSEQEYMKAFQAVEAEYVRMLEALVAQLKKTS
;
A
#
# COMPACT_ATOMS: atom_id res chain seq x y z
N MET A 1 43.66 -11.05 70.03
CA MET A 1 42.38 -11.71 70.33
C MET A 1 41.35 -10.59 70.43
N THR A 2 40.51 -10.26 69.47
CA THR A 2 40.09 -10.82 68.17
C THR A 2 39.40 -9.67 67.39
N ASP A 3 39.44 -9.78 66.06
CA ASP A 3 39.09 -8.81 65.01
C ASP A 3 37.68 -8.16 65.02
N PRO A 4 37.50 -7.03 64.29
CA PRO A 4 36.24 -6.31 64.16
C PRO A 4 35.37 -6.84 63.01
N VAL A 5 34.05 -6.94 63.21
CA VAL A 5 33.12 -7.28 62.12
C VAL A 5 32.08 -6.18 61.90
N ARG A 6 32.15 -5.65 60.68
CA ARG A 6 31.28 -4.69 59.99
C ARG A 6 29.79 -5.04 60.11
N GLY A 7 28.99 -4.09 60.60
CA GLY A 7 27.53 -4.07 60.47
C GLY A 7 27.09 -3.29 59.23
N VAL A 8 26.50 -4.01 58.28
CA VAL A 8 26.11 -3.58 56.94
C VAL A 8 25.00 -2.51 56.94
N ARG A 9 25.27 -1.34 56.33
CA ARG A 9 24.24 -0.39 55.89
C ARG A 9 23.42 -1.04 54.77
N ARG A 10 22.16 -1.39 55.04
CA ARG A 10 21.21 -1.84 54.01
C ARG A 10 20.76 -0.62 53.20
N LEU A 11 21.36 -0.42 52.03
CA LEU A 11 20.76 0.43 50.99
C LEU A 11 19.66 -0.40 50.32
N VAL A 12 18.41 0.01 50.51
CA VAL A 12 17.28 -0.50 49.71
C VAL A 12 17.36 0.17 48.34
N PHE A 13 17.92 -0.53 47.36
CA PHE A 13 17.80 -0.12 45.96
C PHE A 13 16.39 -0.48 45.49
N ALA A 14 15.49 0.50 45.50
CA ALA A 14 14.22 0.41 44.79
C ALA A 14 14.51 0.48 43.28
N SER A 15 14.59 -0.67 42.63
CA SER A 15 14.63 -0.77 41.17
C SER A 15 13.28 -0.32 40.61
N VAL A 16 13.19 0.95 40.21
CA VAL A 16 12.08 1.45 39.39
C VAL A 16 12.21 0.80 38.02
N LEU A 17 11.44 -0.26 37.77
CA LEU A 17 11.16 -0.71 36.41
C LEU A 17 10.36 0.41 35.73
N LEU A 18 11.05 1.21 34.92
CA LEU A 18 10.41 2.08 33.94
C LEU A 18 9.73 1.17 32.92
N LEU A 19 8.43 0.91 33.13
CA LEU A 19 7.54 0.49 32.04
C LEU A 19 7.52 1.65 31.04
N VAL A 20 8.32 1.55 29.98
CA VAL A 20 8.15 2.40 28.81
C VAL A 20 6.81 1.98 28.20
N PRO A 21 5.77 2.84 28.17
CA PRO A 21 4.59 2.52 27.40
C PRO A 21 5.05 2.41 25.94
N ALA A 22 4.86 1.24 25.33
CA ALA A 22 4.99 1.10 23.90
C ALA A 22 3.98 2.07 23.28
N LEU A 23 4.45 3.26 22.89
CA LEU A 23 3.68 4.14 22.02
C LEU A 23 3.38 3.30 20.79
N ALA A 24 2.12 2.95 20.60
CA ALA A 24 1.63 2.43 19.34
C ALA A 24 1.86 3.53 18.31
N VAL A 25 3.04 3.54 17.70
CA VAL A 25 3.32 4.36 16.53
C VAL A 25 2.30 3.90 15.50
N ALA A 26 1.32 4.76 15.22
CA ALA A 26 0.46 4.57 14.07
C ALA A 26 1.41 4.45 12.87
N GLN A 27 1.47 3.25 12.28
CA GLN A 27 2.36 3.00 11.17
C GLN A 27 2.02 4.00 10.06
N GLU A 28 2.98 4.87 9.75
CA GLU A 28 2.85 5.85 8.69
C GLU A 28 2.81 5.13 7.34
N SER A 29 1.81 5.46 6.52
CA SER A 29 1.68 4.89 5.18
C SER A 29 2.71 5.51 4.26
N LYS A 30 3.56 4.68 3.65
CA LYS A 30 4.56 5.14 2.67
C LYS A 30 3.90 5.56 1.36
N SER A 31 2.72 5.04 1.06
CA SER A 31 1.94 5.38 -0.13
C SER A 31 1.09 6.64 0.02
N ALA A 32 0.89 7.17 1.24
CA ALA A 32 -0.02 8.29 1.47
C ALA A 32 0.33 9.53 0.63
N GLY A 33 1.61 9.89 0.54
CA GLY A 33 2.04 11.04 -0.26
C GLY A 33 1.73 10.89 -1.75
N ALA A 34 2.06 9.73 -2.33
CA ALA A 34 1.80 9.45 -3.74
C ALA A 34 0.30 9.33 -4.05
N ALA A 35 -0.49 8.76 -3.13
CA ALA A 35 -1.94 8.65 -3.27
C ALA A 35 -2.59 10.03 -3.25
N ALA A 36 -2.21 10.88 -2.28
CA ALA A 36 -2.72 12.25 -2.18
C ALA A 36 -2.38 13.09 -3.42
N GLU A 37 -1.15 12.96 -3.94
CA GLU A 37 -0.75 13.64 -5.18
C GLU A 37 -1.57 13.15 -6.39
N LEU A 38 -1.73 11.83 -6.53
CA LEU A 38 -2.53 11.24 -7.61
C LEU A 38 -3.98 11.75 -7.57
N VAL A 39 -4.62 11.67 -6.41
CA VAL A 39 -5.99 12.14 -6.18
C VAL A 39 -6.13 13.62 -6.53
N THR A 40 -5.22 14.46 -6.03
CA THR A 40 -5.22 15.90 -6.31
C THR A 40 -5.16 16.18 -7.83
N LEU A 41 -4.28 15.47 -8.55
CA LEU A 41 -4.14 15.63 -9.99
C LEU A 41 -5.39 15.15 -10.74
N LEU A 42 -5.96 14.01 -10.34
CA LEU A 42 -7.20 13.48 -10.93
C LEU A 42 -8.37 14.45 -10.72
N ASP A 43 -8.57 14.94 -9.50
CA ASP A 43 -9.61 15.92 -9.17
C ASP A 43 -9.45 17.22 -9.98
N SER A 44 -8.22 17.74 -10.06
CA SER A 44 -7.92 18.97 -10.81
C SER A 44 -8.28 18.86 -12.30
N ARG A 45 -8.27 17.65 -12.86
CA ARG A 45 -8.59 17.36 -14.25
C ARG A 45 -9.96 16.73 -14.46
N LYS A 46 -10.72 16.51 -13.38
CA LYS A 46 -12.00 15.82 -13.38
C LYS A 46 -11.90 14.43 -14.03
N LEU A 47 -10.79 13.73 -13.79
CA LEU A 47 -10.55 12.37 -14.26
C LEU A 47 -10.95 11.38 -13.17
N ASP A 48 -11.63 10.32 -13.58
CA ASP A 48 -12.01 9.18 -12.74
C ASP A 48 -11.17 7.94 -13.04
N SER A 49 -10.26 8.04 -14.01
CA SER A 49 -9.43 6.95 -14.48
C SER A 49 -8.14 7.47 -15.08
N ILE A 50 -7.08 6.69 -14.91
CA ILE A 50 -5.76 6.97 -15.47
C ILE A 50 -5.04 5.64 -15.69
N ALA A 51 -4.27 5.53 -16.77
CA ALA A 51 -3.41 4.38 -17.00
C ALA A 51 -2.08 4.84 -17.59
N ALA A 52 -1.04 4.06 -17.34
CA ALA A 52 0.32 4.36 -17.74
C ALA A 52 1.06 3.09 -18.15
N LYS A 53 2.01 3.25 -19.08
CA LYS A 53 2.99 2.22 -19.40
C LYS A 53 4.10 2.25 -18.34
N VAL A 54 4.37 1.10 -17.73
CA VAL A 54 5.46 0.95 -16.74
C VAL A 54 6.76 0.66 -17.48
N ARG A 55 6.82 -0.45 -18.22
CA ARG A 55 7.96 -0.88 -19.04
C ARG A 55 7.54 -2.04 -19.93
N GLY A 56 8.12 -2.16 -21.13
CA GLY A 56 7.86 -3.32 -22.01
C GLY A 56 6.36 -3.55 -22.24
N ASP A 57 5.85 -4.70 -21.83
CA ASP A 57 4.44 -5.10 -21.88
C ASP A 57 3.70 -4.93 -20.52
N GLU A 58 4.33 -4.29 -19.52
CA GLU A 58 3.76 -4.03 -18.20
C GLU A 58 3.12 -2.64 -18.13
N TYR A 59 1.88 -2.60 -17.66
CA TYR A 59 1.06 -1.41 -17.56
C TYR A 59 0.39 -1.34 -16.19
N VAL A 60 0.01 -0.12 -15.80
CA VAL A 60 -0.74 0.18 -14.60
C VAL A 60 -1.96 1.01 -14.95
N GLY A 61 -3.09 0.74 -14.31
CA GLY A 61 -4.32 1.52 -14.44
C GLY A 61 -4.96 1.74 -13.08
N ALA A 62 -5.63 2.87 -12.90
CA ALA A 62 -6.45 3.17 -11.74
C ALA A 62 -7.86 3.58 -12.14
N LEU A 63 -8.83 3.14 -11.35
CA LEU A 63 -10.14 3.79 -11.23
C LEU A 63 -10.18 4.54 -9.90
N TYR A 64 -10.61 5.78 -9.97
CA TYR A 64 -10.77 6.67 -8.83
C TYR A 64 -12.25 6.95 -8.61
N PHE A 65 -12.70 6.70 -7.39
CA PHE A 65 -14.04 7.02 -6.93
C PHE A 65 -13.92 8.16 -5.92
N PRO A 66 -14.25 9.41 -6.32
CA PRO A 66 -13.97 10.59 -5.52
C PRO A 66 -14.43 10.49 -4.06
N GLY A 67 -13.50 10.77 -3.14
CA GLY A 67 -13.73 10.74 -1.70
C GLY A 67 -13.98 9.34 -1.10
N SER A 68 -13.78 8.26 -1.85
CA SER A 68 -14.09 6.90 -1.36
C SER A 68 -12.98 5.87 -1.55
N GLN A 69 -12.40 5.71 -2.75
CA GLN A 69 -11.38 4.69 -2.97
C GLN A 69 -10.61 4.86 -4.28
N LEU A 70 -9.43 4.23 -4.32
CA LEU A 70 -8.67 3.94 -5.53
C LEU A 70 -8.64 2.43 -5.75
N LEU A 71 -9.01 1.99 -6.96
CA LEU A 71 -8.78 0.62 -7.42
C LEU A 71 -7.65 0.66 -8.43
N VAL A 72 -6.51 0.05 -8.13
CA VAL A 72 -5.31 0.14 -8.97
C VAL A 72 -4.84 -1.24 -9.36
N VAL A 73 -4.73 -1.48 -10.66
CA VAL A 73 -4.27 -2.74 -11.25
C VAL A 73 -2.95 -2.51 -11.98
N LYS A 74 -2.00 -3.42 -11.80
CA LYS A 74 -0.78 -3.51 -12.60
C LYS A 74 -0.64 -4.92 -13.14
N ALA A 75 -0.35 -5.07 -14.42
CA ALA A 75 -0.12 -6.38 -15.01
C ALA A 75 0.63 -6.28 -16.34
N ARG A 76 1.14 -7.41 -16.81
CA ARG A 76 1.55 -7.57 -18.21
C ARG A 76 0.32 -7.79 -19.10
N TYR A 77 0.35 -7.20 -20.28
CA TYR A 77 -0.72 -7.32 -21.26
C TYR A 77 -0.21 -7.98 -22.54
N SER A 78 -0.90 -9.02 -23.01
CA SER A 78 -0.44 -9.87 -24.12
C SER A 78 -0.49 -9.18 -25.49
N VAL A 79 -1.19 -8.06 -25.60
CA VAL A 79 -1.29 -7.26 -26.83
C VAL A 79 -0.85 -5.81 -26.55
N PRO A 80 0.45 -5.55 -26.34
CA PRO A 80 0.95 -4.23 -25.94
C PRO A 80 0.53 -3.09 -26.86
N GLU A 81 0.43 -3.34 -28.17
CA GLU A 81 0.05 -2.34 -29.18
C GLU A 81 -1.35 -1.78 -28.92
N ARG A 82 -2.29 -2.65 -28.51
CA ARG A 82 -3.65 -2.24 -28.14
C ARG A 82 -3.62 -1.34 -26.91
N MET A 83 -2.82 -1.68 -25.90
CA MET A 83 -2.72 -0.88 -24.68
C MET A 83 -2.06 0.46 -24.96
N ASP A 84 -1.00 0.48 -25.75
CA ASP A 84 -0.32 1.69 -26.19
C ASP A 84 -1.27 2.62 -26.96
N GLU A 85 -2.14 2.07 -27.81
CA GLU A 85 -3.17 2.84 -28.51
C GLU A 85 -4.20 3.44 -27.53
N GLN A 86 -4.67 2.68 -26.54
CA GLN A 86 -5.60 3.20 -25.52
C GLN A 86 -4.96 4.35 -24.72
N LEU A 87 -3.68 4.23 -24.35
CA LEU A 87 -2.95 5.28 -23.66
C LEU A 87 -2.77 6.53 -24.52
N ALA A 88 -2.42 6.38 -25.80
CA ALA A 88 -2.26 7.50 -26.73
C ALA A 88 -3.57 8.27 -26.95
N LYS A 89 -4.70 7.56 -26.95
CA LYS A 89 -6.06 8.14 -27.06
C LYS A 89 -6.63 8.62 -25.71
N GLN A 90 -5.89 8.45 -24.61
CA GLN A 90 -6.34 8.75 -23.25
C GLN A 90 -7.62 8.00 -22.84
N ASN A 91 -7.85 6.82 -23.43
CA ASN A 91 -8.95 5.93 -23.10
C ASN A 91 -8.61 5.10 -21.84
N TYR A 92 -8.33 5.80 -20.74
CA TYR A 92 -7.78 5.18 -19.52
C TYR A 92 -8.74 4.19 -18.86
N ARG A 93 -10.05 4.45 -18.94
CA ARG A 93 -11.08 3.53 -18.43
C ARG A 93 -11.05 2.19 -19.18
N ASP A 94 -10.95 2.20 -20.51
CA ASP A 94 -10.85 0.98 -21.31
C ASP A 94 -9.53 0.25 -21.05
N ALA A 95 -8.43 0.99 -20.92
CA ALA A 95 -7.13 0.45 -20.53
C ALA A 95 -7.20 -0.28 -19.17
N TYR A 96 -7.88 0.32 -18.17
CA TYR A 96 -8.11 -0.34 -16.88
C TYR A 96 -8.96 -1.61 -17.01
N ILE A 97 -10.05 -1.57 -17.78
CA ILE A 97 -10.93 -2.73 -17.99
C ILE A 97 -10.16 -3.88 -18.63
N ASP A 98 -9.39 -3.60 -19.67
CA ASP A 98 -8.54 -4.58 -20.36
C ASP A 98 -7.48 -5.16 -19.41
N LEU A 99 -6.80 -4.30 -18.63
CA LEU A 99 -5.83 -4.74 -17.62
C LEU A 99 -6.46 -5.62 -16.54
N ASN A 100 -7.66 -5.28 -16.08
CA ASN A 100 -8.31 -6.00 -15.00
C ASN A 100 -8.89 -7.36 -15.46
N SER A 101 -9.31 -7.47 -16.72
CA SER A 101 -10.04 -8.65 -17.24
C SER A 101 -9.22 -9.58 -18.12
N ALA A 102 -8.25 -9.07 -18.88
CA ALA A 102 -7.58 -9.80 -19.95
C ALA A 102 -6.04 -9.75 -19.87
N SER A 103 -5.48 -9.37 -18.72
CA SER A 103 -4.04 -9.40 -18.48
C SER A 103 -3.50 -10.80 -18.21
N VAL A 104 -2.17 -10.95 -18.26
CA VAL A 104 -1.50 -12.20 -17.90
C VAL A 104 -1.69 -12.46 -16.39
N PRO A 105 -2.46 -13.49 -15.97
CA PRO A 105 -2.92 -13.61 -14.58
C PRO A 105 -1.79 -13.64 -13.54
N ALA A 106 -0.70 -14.36 -13.84
CA ALA A 106 0.45 -14.50 -12.95
C ALA A 106 1.23 -13.19 -12.71
N SER A 107 0.99 -12.17 -13.53
CA SER A 107 1.62 -10.84 -13.39
C SER A 107 0.73 -9.81 -12.69
N LYS A 108 -0.53 -10.16 -12.45
CA LYS A 108 -1.52 -9.21 -11.95
C LYS A 108 -1.28 -8.87 -10.49
N VAL A 109 -1.24 -7.58 -10.23
CA VAL A 109 -1.33 -6.97 -8.91
C VAL A 109 -2.58 -6.11 -8.92
N LEU A 110 -3.48 -6.31 -7.96
CA LEU A 110 -4.66 -5.48 -7.77
C LEU A 110 -4.65 -4.94 -6.36
N VAL A 111 -4.87 -3.64 -6.18
CA VAL A 111 -4.93 -2.98 -4.89
C VAL A 111 -6.24 -2.22 -4.80
N SER A 112 -6.96 -2.39 -3.70
CA SER A 112 -8.09 -1.54 -3.31
C SER A 112 -7.67 -0.74 -2.08
N ASP A 113 -7.42 0.55 -2.31
CA ASP A 113 -7.09 1.56 -1.31
C ASP A 113 -8.39 2.27 -0.91
N LEU A 114 -8.94 1.87 0.23
CA LEU A 114 -10.17 2.45 0.75
C LEU A 114 -9.83 3.76 1.46
N GLY A 115 -10.41 4.85 0.98
CA GLY A 115 -10.10 6.21 1.39
C GLY A 115 -9.24 6.98 0.38
N ALA A 116 -8.65 6.28 -0.61
CA ALA A 116 -7.74 6.89 -1.60
C ALA A 116 -6.59 7.68 -0.94
N ASN A 117 -6.08 7.15 0.18
CA ASN A 117 -5.17 7.86 1.08
C ASN A 117 -3.90 7.06 1.38
N GLY A 118 -3.62 6.03 0.58
CA GLY A 118 -2.52 5.11 0.80
C GLY A 118 -2.92 3.94 1.69
N LEU A 119 -2.10 2.88 1.66
CA LEU A 119 -2.41 1.66 2.38
C LEU A 119 -2.05 1.76 3.86
N TYR A 120 -2.87 1.10 4.68
CA TYR A 120 -2.63 0.91 6.10
C TYR A 120 -2.66 -0.57 6.45
N ALA A 121 -1.74 -1.00 7.31
CA ALA A 121 -1.65 -2.40 7.73
C ALA A 121 -2.78 -2.83 8.67
N ARG A 122 -3.69 -1.93 9.04
CA ARG A 122 -4.79 -2.18 9.98
C ARG A 122 -5.97 -1.30 9.60
N ARG A 123 -7.17 -1.74 10.01
CA ARG A 123 -8.41 -0.99 9.83
C ARG A 123 -8.31 0.46 10.33
N ARG A 124 -8.84 1.40 9.56
CA ARG A 124 -8.98 2.83 9.88
C ARG A 124 -10.42 3.23 9.63
N GLU A 125 -11.09 3.84 10.60
CA GLU A 125 -12.46 4.37 10.42
C GLU A 125 -13.44 3.32 9.83
N ASN A 126 -13.34 2.08 10.30
CA ASN A 126 -14.07 0.91 9.80
C ASN A 126 -13.75 0.44 8.37
N GLN A 127 -12.80 1.08 7.69
CA GLN A 127 -12.31 0.70 6.36
C GLN A 127 -10.98 -0.07 6.45
N PHE A 128 -10.70 -0.92 5.47
CA PHE A 128 -9.46 -1.68 5.37
C PHE A 128 -9.10 -1.91 3.90
N ASP A 129 -7.82 -1.91 3.62
CA ASP A 129 -7.32 -2.10 2.26
C ASP A 129 -7.25 -3.58 1.90
N THR A 130 -7.26 -3.86 0.60
CA THR A 130 -7.07 -5.22 0.09
C THR A 130 -6.08 -5.22 -1.06
N ALA A 131 -5.39 -6.34 -1.24
CA ALA A 131 -4.54 -6.52 -2.40
C ALA A 131 -4.46 -7.97 -2.87
N ASP A 132 -4.43 -8.18 -4.17
CA ASP A 132 -4.02 -9.43 -4.79
C ASP A 132 -2.59 -9.27 -5.31
N LEU A 133 -1.66 -10.07 -4.79
CA LEU A 133 -0.25 -10.07 -5.19
C LEU A 133 0.24 -11.51 -5.33
N GLY A 134 0.79 -11.84 -6.50
CA GLY A 134 1.34 -13.18 -6.76
C GLY A 134 0.29 -14.30 -6.66
N GLY A 135 -0.96 -14.00 -7.04
CA GLY A 135 -2.08 -14.96 -6.95
C GLY A 135 -2.61 -15.20 -5.53
N ARG A 136 -2.17 -14.40 -4.54
CA ARG A 136 -2.69 -14.44 -3.17
C ARG A 136 -3.39 -13.13 -2.81
N SER A 137 -4.57 -13.26 -2.21
CA SER A 137 -5.33 -12.13 -1.68
C SER A 137 -4.93 -11.84 -0.23
N TYR A 138 -4.82 -10.55 0.07
CA TYR A 138 -4.51 -10.00 1.38
C TYR A 138 -5.59 -9.01 1.79
N THR A 139 -5.98 -9.07 3.06
CA THR A 139 -6.88 -8.11 3.70
C THR A 139 -6.09 -7.43 4.81
N PHE A 140 -5.97 -6.11 4.75
CA PHE A 140 -5.17 -5.34 5.70
C PHE A 140 -6.03 -4.77 6.85
N ASP A 141 -6.82 -5.62 7.50
CA ASP A 141 -7.68 -5.23 8.62
C ASP A 141 -7.01 -5.34 9.99
N GLY A 142 -5.80 -5.89 10.05
CA GLY A 142 -5.04 -6.15 11.28
C GLY A 142 -5.32 -7.51 11.92
N ASP A 143 -6.15 -8.37 11.30
CA ASP A 143 -6.48 -9.70 11.80
C ASP A 143 -5.68 -10.79 11.07
N TRP A 144 -4.38 -10.84 11.33
CA TRP A 144 -3.49 -11.86 10.76
C TRP A 144 -3.88 -13.29 11.19
N GLY A 145 -4.49 -13.45 12.36
CA GLY A 145 -4.99 -14.73 12.85
C GLY A 145 -6.07 -15.32 11.94
N LYS A 146 -7.05 -14.50 11.54
CA LYS A 146 -8.07 -14.87 10.55
C LYS A 146 -7.48 -15.21 9.18
N ALA A 147 -6.40 -14.52 8.79
CA ALA A 147 -5.65 -14.81 7.57
C ALA A 147 -4.76 -16.06 7.67
N LYS A 148 -4.71 -16.74 8.83
CA LYS A 148 -3.82 -17.87 9.11
C LYS A 148 -2.34 -17.54 8.86
N LEU A 149 -1.96 -16.32 9.21
CA LEU A 149 -0.59 -15.79 9.11
C LEU A 149 -0.05 -15.52 10.51
N SER A 150 1.26 -15.63 10.67
CA SER A 150 1.94 -14.93 11.76
C SER A 150 1.87 -13.41 11.53
N GLU A 151 1.97 -12.63 12.60
CA GLU A 151 2.06 -11.16 12.50
C GLU A 151 3.24 -10.74 11.61
N GLN A 152 4.38 -11.44 11.71
CA GLN A 152 5.56 -11.17 10.90
C GLN A 152 5.29 -11.38 9.40
N GLU A 153 4.65 -12.48 9.02
CA GLU A 153 4.30 -12.75 7.61
C GLU A 153 3.29 -11.75 7.08
N TYR A 154 2.30 -11.37 7.89
CA TYR A 154 1.33 -10.35 7.56
C TYR A 154 2.00 -8.99 7.31
N MET A 155 2.86 -8.55 8.22
CA MET A 155 3.59 -7.29 8.08
C MET A 155 4.53 -7.30 6.89
N LYS A 156 5.18 -8.44 6.60
CA LYS A 156 6.01 -8.61 5.40
C LYS A 156 5.19 -8.50 4.12
N ALA A 157 4.02 -9.12 4.08
CA ALA A 157 3.10 -9.01 2.94
C ALA A 157 2.63 -7.57 2.74
N PHE A 158 2.24 -6.88 3.81
CA PHE A 158 1.88 -5.47 3.76
C PHE A 158 3.00 -4.61 3.17
N GLN A 159 4.22 -4.75 3.69
CA GLN A 159 5.37 -3.97 3.20
C GLN A 159 5.68 -4.23 1.72
N ALA A 160 5.53 -5.48 1.26
CA ALA A 160 5.72 -5.83 -0.13
C ALA A 160 4.66 -5.20 -1.04
N VAL A 161 3.39 -5.25 -0.63
CA VAL A 161 2.29 -4.61 -1.35
C VAL A 161 2.45 -3.09 -1.35
N GLU A 162 2.76 -2.48 -0.22
CA GLU A 162 2.95 -1.04 -0.09
C GLU A 162 4.06 -0.53 -1.01
N ALA A 163 5.19 -1.24 -1.07
CA ALA A 163 6.30 -0.89 -1.96
C ALA A 163 5.96 -1.06 -3.46
N GLU A 164 5.08 -1.99 -3.81
CA GLU A 164 4.57 -2.14 -5.17
C GLU A 164 3.56 -1.04 -5.50
N TYR A 165 2.65 -0.73 -4.57
CA TYR A 165 1.62 0.29 -4.72
C TYR A 165 2.22 1.69 -4.88
N VAL A 166 3.26 2.04 -4.13
CA VAL A 166 4.02 3.30 -4.33
C VAL A 166 4.50 3.42 -5.79
N ARG A 167 5.14 2.37 -6.32
CA ARG A 167 5.63 2.37 -7.72
C ARG A 167 4.49 2.49 -8.74
N MET A 168 3.35 1.86 -8.46
CA MET A 168 2.14 1.97 -9.28
C MET A 168 1.62 3.41 -9.30
N LEU A 169 1.49 4.05 -8.13
CA LEU A 169 1.03 5.42 -7.99
C LEU A 169 1.99 6.42 -8.65
N GLU A 170 3.29 6.27 -8.46
CA GLU A 170 4.32 7.12 -9.07
C GLU A 170 4.26 7.09 -10.60
N ALA A 171 4.05 5.91 -11.20
CA ALA A 171 3.89 5.78 -12.65
C ALA A 171 2.63 6.51 -13.17
N LEU A 172 1.52 6.45 -12.44
CA LEU A 172 0.28 7.14 -12.78
C LEU A 172 0.41 8.66 -12.63
N VAL A 173 1.03 9.12 -11.53
CA VAL A 173 1.35 10.55 -11.31
C VAL A 173 2.25 11.07 -12.43
N ALA A 174 3.29 10.31 -12.80
CA ALA A 174 4.18 10.68 -13.90
C ALA A 174 3.42 10.78 -15.24
N GLN A 175 2.45 9.90 -15.50
CA GLN A 175 1.62 9.99 -16.70
C GLN A 175 0.75 11.24 -16.73
N LEU A 176 0.12 11.61 -15.61
CA LEU A 176 -0.66 12.85 -15.52
C LEU A 176 0.25 14.06 -15.78
N LYS A 177 1.42 14.11 -15.15
CA LYS A 177 2.38 15.21 -15.35
C LYS A 177 2.87 15.34 -16.80
N LYS A 178 2.95 14.25 -17.57
CA LYS A 178 3.32 14.28 -19.00
C LYS A 178 2.22 14.79 -19.91
N THR A 179 0.97 14.64 -19.50
CA THR A 179 -0.22 15.05 -20.27
C THR A 179 -0.78 16.39 -19.82
N SER A 180 -0.03 17.11 -18.98
CA SER A 180 -0.28 18.51 -18.58
C SER A 180 0.13 19.50 -19.65
#